data_AF-A0A7W1R629-F1
#
_entry.id   AF-A0A7W1R629-F1
#
_cell.length_a   1.000
_cell.length_b   1.000
_cell.length_c   1.000
_cell.angle_alpha   90.00
_cell.angle_beta   90.00
_cell.angle_gamma   90.00
#
_symmetry.space_group_name_H-M   'P 1'
#
loop_
_entity.id
_entity.type
_entity.pdbx_description
1 polymer ?
#
loop_
_entity_poly.entity_id
_entity_poly.type
_entity_poly.pdbx_seq_one_letter_code
_entity_poly.pdbx_strand_id
1 'polypeptide(L)'
;MPSSPATSSGRRDERAKRANHRQRAQRSQVHHHVGLRWLPSRNHGAPVSERESDAQAPASRYDAGMAVRREVLGDDHVDRAVAATTPLDADFQQFITETAWGSLWTRDDRLDRRTRSCITIALLVALRAEGELAMHLRAGLRNGLTPEEITEVILHTAAYAGIPAANAAMAVAKDVLRN
;
A
#
# COMPACT_ATOMS: atom_id res chain seq x y z
N MET A 1 -46.83 61.02 -4.51
CA MET A 1 -46.95 59.56 -4.59
C MET A 1 -45.54 59.00 -4.63
N PRO A 2 -45.07 58.26 -3.60
CA PRO A 2 -43.67 57.88 -3.44
C PRO A 2 -43.31 56.59 -4.20
N SER A 3 -42.05 56.52 -4.63
CA SER A 3 -41.44 55.50 -5.50
C SER A 3 -41.36 54.10 -4.87
N SER A 4 -41.67 53.06 -5.67
CA SER A 4 -41.62 51.64 -5.29
C SER A 4 -40.22 51.13 -4.91
N PRO A 5 -40.08 50.32 -3.84
CA PRO A 5 -38.80 49.70 -3.49
C PRO A 5 -38.55 48.41 -4.30
N ALA A 6 -37.30 48.22 -4.74
CA ALA A 6 -36.83 47.03 -5.43
C ALA A 6 -37.05 45.74 -4.63
N THR A 7 -37.47 44.67 -5.31
CA THR A 7 -37.90 43.40 -4.73
C THR A 7 -36.75 42.63 -4.06
N SER A 8 -37.09 41.88 -3.00
CA SER A 8 -36.15 41.16 -2.12
C SER A 8 -35.34 40.05 -2.79
N SER A 9 -35.74 39.62 -4.00
CA SER A 9 -35.05 38.60 -4.80
C SER A 9 -33.72 39.12 -5.36
N GLY A 10 -33.69 40.36 -5.88
CA GLY A 10 -32.49 40.91 -6.52
C GLY A 10 -31.33 41.15 -5.56
N ARG A 11 -31.63 41.46 -4.28
CA ARG A 11 -30.60 41.70 -3.24
C ARG A 11 -29.90 40.41 -2.77
N ARG A 12 -30.56 39.24 -2.89
CA ARG A 12 -29.95 37.95 -2.52
C ARG A 12 -28.94 37.49 -3.57
N ASP A 13 -29.26 37.68 -4.85
CA ASP A 13 -28.39 37.31 -5.98
C ASP A 13 -27.12 38.16 -6.05
N GLU A 14 -27.21 39.46 -5.76
CA GLU A 14 -26.01 40.32 -5.67
C GLU A 14 -25.10 39.96 -4.50
N ARG A 15 -25.66 39.55 -3.35
CA ARG A 15 -24.86 39.09 -2.20
C ARG A 15 -24.11 37.79 -2.51
N ALA A 16 -24.75 36.84 -3.19
CA ALA A 16 -24.13 35.59 -3.60
C ALA A 16 -23.00 35.83 -4.63
N LYS A 17 -23.22 36.72 -5.60
CA LYS A 17 -22.19 37.09 -6.60
C LYS A 17 -20.98 37.78 -5.95
N ARG A 18 -21.20 38.69 -4.99
CA ARG A 18 -20.12 39.38 -4.26
C ARG A 18 -19.33 38.44 -3.33
N ALA A 19 -19.98 37.45 -2.72
CA ALA A 19 -19.31 36.44 -1.89
C ALA A 19 -18.40 35.52 -2.73
N ASN A 20 -18.89 35.09 -3.90
CA ASN A 20 -18.12 34.23 -4.80
C ASN A 20 -16.90 34.97 -5.40
N HIS A 21 -17.04 36.27 -5.69
CA HIS A 21 -15.92 37.08 -6.19
C HIS A 21 -14.82 37.30 -5.13
N ARG A 22 -15.19 37.43 -3.85
CA ARG A 22 -14.23 37.50 -2.72
C ARG A 22 -13.50 36.17 -2.49
N GLN A 23 -14.18 35.02 -2.60
CA GLN A 23 -13.55 33.70 -2.51
C GLN A 23 -12.57 33.45 -3.67
N ARG A 24 -12.88 33.91 -4.88
CA ARG A 24 -11.97 33.84 -6.03
C ARG A 24 -10.75 34.75 -5.88
N ALA A 25 -10.91 35.94 -5.30
CA ALA A 25 -9.79 36.85 -5.06
C ALA A 25 -8.83 36.35 -3.96
N GLN A 26 -9.34 35.66 -2.93
CA GLN A 26 -8.51 35.05 -1.87
C GLN A 26 -7.76 33.78 -2.31
N ARG A 27 -8.24 33.08 -3.34
CA ARG A 27 -7.58 31.89 -3.89
C ARG A 27 -6.37 32.19 -4.79
N SER A 28 -6.13 33.46 -5.15
CA SER A 28 -5.06 33.84 -6.08
C SER A 28 -3.79 34.38 -5.41
N GLN A 29 -3.67 34.28 -4.08
CA GLN A 29 -2.55 34.83 -3.30
C GLN A 29 -1.72 33.80 -2.52
N VAL A 30 -1.73 32.53 -2.92
CA VAL A 30 -0.82 31.51 -2.35
C VAL A 30 0.08 30.93 -3.45
N HIS A 31 1.01 31.75 -3.91
CA HIS A 31 2.22 31.30 -4.59
C HIS A 31 3.41 31.64 -3.69
N HIS A 32 3.69 30.79 -2.71
CA HIS A 32 4.97 30.83 -2.02
C HIS A 32 5.99 30.04 -2.85
N HIS A 33 6.93 30.78 -3.45
CA HIS A 33 8.17 30.26 -4.01
C HIS A 33 8.97 29.52 -2.93
N VAL A 34 9.00 28.19 -2.99
CA VAL A 34 9.97 27.39 -2.25
C VAL A 34 11.26 27.35 -3.06
N GLY A 35 12.16 28.29 -2.79
CA GLY A 35 13.51 28.30 -3.34
C GLY A 35 14.38 27.26 -2.64
N LEU A 36 14.44 26.04 -3.17
CA LEU A 36 15.44 25.06 -2.76
C LEU A 36 16.75 25.36 -3.51
N ARG A 37 17.65 26.10 -2.85
CA ARG A 37 19.03 26.30 -3.31
C ARG A 37 19.83 25.02 -3.03
N TRP A 38 20.08 24.23 -4.07
CA TRP A 38 20.98 23.08 -4.04
C TRP A 38 22.41 23.54 -3.74
N LEU A 39 23.00 23.07 -2.64
CA LEU A 39 24.41 23.26 -2.31
C LEU A 39 25.18 21.98 -2.66
N PRO A 40 26.26 22.02 -3.46
CA PRO A 40 27.08 20.84 -3.70
C PRO A 40 27.84 20.49 -2.42
N SER A 41 27.67 19.26 -1.94
CA SER A 41 28.45 18.75 -0.82
C SER A 41 29.90 18.51 -1.27
N ARG A 42 30.84 19.26 -0.68
CA ARG A 42 32.27 18.95 -0.71
C ARG A 42 32.65 18.42 0.68
N ASN A 43 32.96 17.13 0.78
CA ASN A 43 34.24 16.66 1.32
C ASN A 43 34.43 15.16 1.07
N HIS A 44 35.42 14.80 0.24
CA HIS A 44 36.83 14.49 0.57
C HIS A 44 36.97 13.06 1.08
N GLY A 45 37.50 12.20 0.20
CA GLY A 45 37.76 10.79 0.46
C GLY A 45 38.73 10.61 1.63
N ALA A 46 38.27 9.88 2.63
CA ALA A 46 39.14 9.15 3.55
C ALA A 46 39.37 7.76 2.95
N PRO A 47 40.59 7.19 3.03
CA PRO A 47 40.83 5.84 2.57
C PRO A 47 40.06 4.88 3.49
N VAL A 48 39.23 4.03 2.89
CA VAL A 48 38.57 2.93 3.58
C VAL A 48 39.66 1.94 3.96
N SER A 49 39.99 1.84 5.25
CA SER A 49 40.83 0.76 5.73
C SER A 49 40.06 -0.55 5.58
N GLU A 50 40.56 -1.44 4.71
CA GLU A 50 40.07 -2.80 4.57
C GLU A 50 40.29 -3.54 5.90
N ARG A 51 39.26 -3.56 6.74
CA ARG A 51 39.10 -4.63 7.71
C ARG A 51 38.38 -5.74 6.97
N GLU A 52 39.14 -6.71 6.48
CA GLU A 52 38.62 -8.02 6.12
C GLU A 52 37.95 -8.60 7.38
N SER A 53 36.64 -8.41 7.48
CA SER A 53 35.81 -9.14 8.42
C SER A 53 35.41 -10.45 7.75
N ASP A 54 35.66 -11.58 8.43
CA ASP A 54 35.03 -12.89 8.17
C ASP A 54 33.50 -12.83 8.41
N ALA A 55 32.83 -11.87 7.78
CA ALA A 55 31.39 -11.79 7.74
C ALA A 55 30.94 -12.72 6.62
N GLN A 56 30.14 -13.73 6.98
CA GLN A 56 29.33 -14.50 6.05
C GLN A 56 28.79 -13.53 4.98
N ALA A 57 29.07 -13.80 3.70
CA ALA A 57 28.58 -12.96 2.60
C ALA A 57 27.10 -12.64 2.86
N PRO A 58 26.67 -11.38 2.68
CA PRO A 58 25.28 -11.02 2.94
C PRO A 58 24.38 -12.01 2.21
N ALA A 59 23.48 -12.67 2.96
CA ALA A 59 22.57 -13.66 2.39
C ALA A 59 21.97 -13.07 1.11
N SER A 60 21.97 -13.86 0.03
CA SER A 60 21.51 -13.34 -1.26
C SER A 60 20.08 -12.82 -1.09
N ARG A 61 19.67 -11.85 -1.93
CA ARG A 61 18.28 -11.36 -1.89
C ARG A 61 17.28 -12.50 -2.02
N TYR A 62 17.65 -13.54 -2.77
CA TYR A 62 16.88 -14.75 -2.90
C TYR A 62 16.77 -15.50 -1.56
N ASP A 63 17.88 -15.74 -0.85
CA ASP A 63 17.87 -16.46 0.44
C ASP A 63 17.06 -15.71 1.50
N ALA A 64 17.29 -14.39 1.62
CA ALA A 64 16.51 -13.53 2.51
C ALA A 64 15.01 -13.54 2.12
N GLY A 65 14.74 -13.52 0.81
CA GLY A 65 13.38 -13.62 0.29
C GLY A 65 12.72 -14.95 0.62
N MET A 66 13.44 -16.07 0.49
CA MET A 66 12.92 -17.40 0.84
C MET A 66 12.61 -17.51 2.33
N ALA A 67 13.48 -16.98 3.20
CA ALA A 67 13.22 -16.95 4.64
C ALA A 67 11.94 -16.18 4.97
N VAL A 68 11.81 -14.94 4.48
CA VAL A 68 10.61 -14.12 4.72
C VAL A 68 9.36 -14.71 4.06
N ARG A 69 9.49 -15.27 2.84
CA ARG A 69 8.37 -15.94 2.15
C ARG A 69 7.84 -17.11 2.97
N ARG A 70 8.70 -17.89 3.62
CA ARG A 70 8.30 -18.99 4.52
C ARG A 70 7.62 -18.47 5.78
N GLU A 71 8.17 -17.45 6.42
CA GLU A 71 7.53 -16.82 7.58
C GLU A 71 6.13 -16.25 7.24
N VAL A 72 5.98 -15.65 6.06
CA VAL A 72 4.76 -14.97 5.62
C VAL A 72 3.78 -15.86 4.87
N LEU A 73 4.17 -16.94 4.20
CA LEU A 73 3.26 -17.86 3.50
C LEU A 73 3.14 -19.25 4.15
N GLY A 74 4.07 -19.62 5.03
CA GLY A 74 4.15 -20.94 5.67
C GLY A 74 4.96 -21.93 4.82
N ASP A 75 5.72 -22.79 5.49
CA ASP A 75 6.62 -23.76 4.84
C ASP A 75 5.89 -24.65 3.83
N ASP A 76 4.78 -25.28 4.22
CA ASP A 76 4.01 -26.16 3.35
C ASP A 76 3.56 -25.49 2.03
N HIS A 77 3.21 -24.20 2.09
CA HIS A 77 2.83 -23.47 0.89
C HIS A 77 4.05 -23.23 -0.01
N VAL A 78 5.16 -22.79 0.59
CA VAL A 78 6.39 -22.49 -0.14
C VAL A 78 6.97 -23.77 -0.75
N ASP A 79 7.00 -24.87 -0.01
CA ASP A 79 7.50 -26.16 -0.50
C ASP A 79 6.69 -26.66 -1.69
N ARG A 80 5.35 -26.57 -1.65
CA ARG A 80 4.50 -26.90 -2.80
C ARG A 80 4.77 -26.00 -4.00
N ALA A 81 4.96 -24.69 -3.78
CA ALA A 81 5.23 -23.74 -4.87
C ALA A 81 6.61 -23.99 -5.52
N VAL A 82 7.64 -24.27 -4.72
CA VAL A 82 8.97 -24.62 -5.21
C VAL A 82 8.94 -25.95 -5.97
N ALA A 83 8.28 -26.97 -5.44
CA ALA A 83 8.15 -28.27 -6.10
C ALA A 83 7.38 -28.20 -7.43
N ALA A 84 6.45 -27.25 -7.57
CA ALA A 84 5.68 -27.02 -8.79
C ALA A 84 6.42 -26.16 -9.83
N THR A 85 7.58 -25.59 -9.50
CA THR A 85 8.34 -24.74 -10.41
C THR A 85 8.85 -25.54 -11.60
N THR A 86 8.69 -24.99 -12.79
CA THR A 86 9.12 -25.55 -14.07
C THR A 86 10.17 -24.65 -14.72
N PRO A 87 10.88 -25.12 -15.78
CA PRO A 87 11.77 -24.24 -16.54
C PRO A 87 11.07 -23.03 -17.16
N LEU A 88 9.76 -23.08 -17.40
CA LEU A 88 9.00 -21.97 -17.98
C LEU A 88 8.86 -20.79 -17.01
N ASP A 89 8.69 -21.06 -15.71
CA ASP A 89 8.39 -20.05 -14.70
C ASP A 89 9.49 -19.87 -13.65
N ALA A 90 10.62 -20.58 -13.77
CA ALA A 90 11.75 -20.48 -12.84
C ALA A 90 12.25 -19.03 -12.65
N ASP A 91 12.52 -18.30 -13.73
CA ASP A 91 12.96 -16.91 -13.67
C ASP A 91 11.90 -16.00 -13.04
N PHE A 92 10.62 -16.32 -13.24
CA PHE A 92 9.52 -15.58 -12.63
C PHE A 92 9.40 -15.85 -11.13
N GLN A 93 9.59 -17.09 -10.69
CA GLN A 93 9.64 -17.45 -9.27
C GLN A 93 10.85 -16.79 -8.58
N GLN A 94 12.00 -16.74 -9.26
CA GLN A 94 13.17 -16.02 -8.76
C GLN A 94 12.86 -14.52 -8.63
N PHE A 95 12.30 -13.91 -9.67
CA PHE A 95 11.89 -12.51 -9.65
C PHE A 95 10.93 -12.20 -8.48
N ILE A 96 9.88 -13.00 -8.28
CA ILE A 96 8.96 -12.83 -7.14
C ILE A 96 9.70 -12.94 -5.81
N THR A 97 10.55 -13.95 -5.67
CA THR A 97 11.32 -14.23 -4.46
C THR A 97 12.23 -13.07 -4.09
N GLU A 98 13.00 -12.54 -5.03
CA GLU A 98 13.92 -11.46 -4.77
C GLU A 98 13.23 -10.11 -4.58
N THR A 99 12.14 -9.85 -5.31
CA THR A 99 11.49 -8.53 -5.32
C THR A 99 10.45 -8.36 -4.23
N ALA A 100 9.43 -9.22 -4.20
CA ALA A 100 8.41 -9.13 -3.17
C ALA A 100 9.03 -9.49 -1.82
N TRP A 101 9.60 -10.68 -1.73
CA TRP A 101 10.00 -11.24 -0.44
C TRP A 101 11.37 -10.72 0.01
N GLY A 102 12.37 -10.73 -0.86
CA GLY A 102 13.75 -10.35 -0.56
C GLY A 102 14.01 -8.85 -0.49
N SER A 103 13.10 -8.02 -1.01
CA SER A 103 13.25 -6.56 -1.04
C SER A 103 12.13 -5.83 -0.30
N LEU A 104 10.85 -6.09 -0.57
CA LEU A 104 9.77 -5.32 0.05
C LEU A 104 9.39 -5.83 1.45
N TRP A 105 9.23 -7.14 1.61
CA TRP A 105 8.79 -7.76 2.86
C TRP A 105 9.91 -7.90 3.91
N THR A 106 11.17 -7.82 3.49
CA THR A 106 12.34 -7.71 4.39
C THR A 106 12.49 -6.32 5.04
N ARG A 107 11.76 -5.31 4.58
CA ARG A 107 11.82 -3.93 5.10
C ARG A 107 10.80 -3.69 6.20
N ASP A 108 11.03 -4.25 7.37
CA ASP A 108 10.15 -4.10 8.55
C ASP A 108 10.39 -2.79 9.33
N ASP A 109 11.49 -2.08 9.06
CA ASP A 109 11.87 -0.80 9.68
C ASP A 109 10.85 0.34 9.49
N ARG A 110 10.04 0.28 8.44
CA ARG A 110 9.12 1.37 8.03
C ARG A 110 7.65 0.99 8.06
N LEU A 111 7.35 -0.26 7.77
CA LEU A 111 5.99 -0.75 7.71
C LEU A 111 6.00 -2.22 8.13
N ASP A 112 5.33 -2.49 9.25
CA ASP A 112 5.28 -3.83 9.82
C ASP A 112 4.51 -4.81 8.91
N ARG A 113 4.69 -6.10 9.20
CA ARG A 113 4.09 -7.17 8.39
C ARG A 113 2.56 -7.20 8.49
N ARG A 114 1.99 -6.82 9.63
CA ARG A 114 0.54 -6.68 9.82
C ARG A 114 -0.05 -5.69 8.83
N THR A 115 0.52 -4.49 8.79
CA THR A 115 0.07 -3.40 7.94
C THR A 115 0.28 -3.74 6.46
N ARG A 116 1.42 -4.37 6.12
CA ARG A 116 1.64 -4.89 4.75
C ARG A 116 0.57 -5.91 4.36
N SER A 117 0.22 -6.84 5.24
CA SER A 117 -0.87 -7.78 5.00
C SER A 117 -2.21 -7.07 4.77
N CYS A 118 -2.58 -6.07 5.58
CA CYS A 118 -3.80 -5.28 5.35
C CYS A 118 -3.82 -4.65 3.95
N ILE A 119 -2.72 -4.02 3.54
CA ILE A 119 -2.61 -3.37 2.22
C ILE A 119 -2.70 -4.41 1.10
N THR A 120 -1.97 -5.53 1.22
CA THR A 120 -2.03 -6.60 0.21
C THR A 120 -3.43 -7.17 0.09
N ILE A 121 -4.12 -7.44 1.20
CA ILE A 121 -5.50 -7.93 1.20
C ILE A 121 -6.42 -6.92 0.49
N ALA A 122 -6.36 -5.64 0.86
CA ALA A 122 -7.16 -4.59 0.23
C ALA A 122 -6.92 -4.50 -1.28
N LEU A 123 -5.67 -4.59 -1.72
CA LEU A 123 -5.32 -4.59 -3.14
C LEU A 123 -5.87 -5.83 -3.86
N LEU A 124 -5.75 -7.02 -3.28
CA LEU A 124 -6.27 -8.25 -3.89
C LEU A 124 -7.79 -8.25 -3.98
N VAL A 125 -8.49 -7.69 -2.99
CA VAL A 125 -9.93 -7.44 -3.06
C VAL A 125 -10.25 -6.48 -4.21
N ALA A 126 -9.58 -5.32 -4.27
CA ALA A 126 -9.84 -4.31 -5.29
C ALA A 126 -9.57 -4.82 -6.73
N LEU A 127 -8.55 -5.67 -6.88
CA LEU A 127 -8.17 -6.28 -8.15
C LEU A 127 -9.02 -7.50 -8.52
N ARG A 128 -9.90 -7.98 -7.63
CA ARG A 128 -10.68 -9.22 -7.81
C ARG A 128 -9.75 -10.40 -8.12
N ALA A 129 -8.74 -10.56 -7.28
CA ALA A 129 -7.72 -11.60 -7.40
C ALA A 129 -7.96 -12.70 -6.36
N GLU A 130 -9.14 -13.33 -6.40
CA GLU A 130 -9.59 -14.30 -5.38
C GLU A 130 -8.66 -15.52 -5.27
N GLY A 131 -8.03 -15.91 -6.38
CA GLY A 131 -7.06 -17.02 -6.42
C GLY A 131 -5.85 -16.82 -5.51
N GLU A 132 -5.42 -15.57 -5.30
CA GLU A 132 -4.31 -15.20 -4.42
C GLU A 132 -4.81 -14.77 -3.02
N LEU A 133 -6.05 -14.31 -2.93
CA LEU A 133 -6.61 -13.75 -1.70
C LEU A 133 -6.58 -14.78 -0.55
N ALA A 134 -6.97 -16.03 -0.80
CA ALA A 134 -7.04 -17.04 0.24
C ALA A 134 -5.70 -17.30 0.94
N MET A 135 -4.58 -17.29 0.21
CA MET A 135 -3.26 -17.45 0.82
C MET A 135 -2.85 -16.20 1.61
N HIS A 136 -3.19 -15.01 1.13
CA HIS A 136 -2.87 -13.75 1.81
C HIS A 136 -3.74 -13.47 3.04
N LEU A 137 -4.95 -14.02 3.11
CA LEU A 137 -5.75 -14.02 4.35
C LEU A 137 -5.08 -14.85 5.44
N ARG A 138 -4.62 -16.08 5.09
CA ARG A 138 -3.84 -16.93 6.03
C ARG A 138 -2.51 -16.28 6.43
N ALA A 139 -1.85 -15.60 5.48
CA ALA A 139 -0.66 -14.80 5.76
C ALA A 139 -0.94 -13.66 6.73
N GLY A 140 -2.08 -12.97 6.57
CA GLY A 140 -2.56 -11.96 7.50
C GLY A 140 -2.67 -12.49 8.93
N LEU A 141 -3.33 -13.64 9.11
CA LEU A 141 -3.45 -14.30 10.40
C LEU A 141 -2.09 -14.65 11.01
N ARG A 142 -1.16 -15.23 10.22
CA ARG A 142 0.20 -15.56 10.69
C ARG A 142 1.04 -14.33 11.04
N ASN A 143 0.83 -13.22 10.35
CA ASN A 143 1.41 -11.92 10.71
C ASN A 143 0.69 -11.27 11.91
N GLY A 144 -0.36 -11.91 12.44
CA GLY A 144 -1.05 -11.57 13.68
C GLY A 144 -2.42 -10.90 13.50
N LEU A 145 -2.88 -10.63 12.27
CA LEU A 145 -4.20 -10.01 12.08
C LEU A 145 -5.29 -10.90 12.68
N THR A 146 -6.34 -10.29 13.23
CA THR A 146 -7.52 -11.05 13.67
C THR A 146 -8.53 -11.21 12.54
N PRO A 147 -9.47 -12.18 12.64
CA PRO A 147 -10.61 -12.27 11.72
C PRO A 147 -11.41 -10.96 11.61
N GLU A 148 -11.56 -10.24 12.71
CA GLU A 148 -12.25 -8.94 12.76
C GLU A 148 -11.48 -7.88 11.97
N GLU A 149 -10.16 -7.78 12.15
CA GLU A 149 -9.33 -6.84 11.39
C GLU A 149 -9.35 -7.13 9.89
N ILE A 150 -9.28 -8.42 9.51
CA ILE A 150 -9.43 -8.84 8.10
C ILE A 150 -10.80 -8.42 7.55
N THR A 151 -11.86 -8.63 8.33
CA THR A 151 -13.22 -8.24 7.95
C THR A 151 -13.32 -6.73 7.74
N GLU A 152 -12.75 -5.93 8.65
CA GLU A 152 -12.71 -4.47 8.53
C GLU A 152 -11.93 -3.99 7.29
N VAL A 153 -10.81 -4.65 6.93
CA VAL A 153 -10.09 -4.33 5.69
C VAL A 153 -10.98 -4.57 4.46
N ILE A 154 -11.72 -5.68 4.42
CA ILE A 154 -12.64 -5.97 3.31
C ILE A 154 -13.79 -4.96 3.25
N LEU A 155 -14.38 -4.61 4.41
CA LEU A 155 -15.44 -3.60 4.51
C LEU A 155 -14.96 -2.22 4.07
N HIS A 156 -13.79 -1.79 4.53
CA HIS A 156 -13.19 -0.53 4.10
C HIS A 156 -12.94 -0.51 2.60
N THR A 157 -12.46 -1.62 2.04
CA THR A 157 -12.23 -1.75 0.59
C THR A 157 -13.54 -1.66 -0.20
N ALA A 158 -14.67 -2.13 0.34
CA ALA A 158 -15.98 -2.02 -0.30
C ALA A 158 -16.37 -0.56 -0.61
N ALA A 159 -15.96 0.39 0.23
CA ALA A 159 -16.25 1.81 0.03
C ALA A 159 -15.54 2.40 -1.21
N TYR A 160 -14.36 1.88 -1.56
CA TYR A 160 -13.50 2.43 -2.62
C TYR A 160 -13.46 1.57 -3.90
N ALA A 161 -13.56 0.25 -3.76
CA ALA A 161 -13.54 -0.70 -4.88
C ALA A 161 -14.93 -1.30 -5.20
N GLY A 162 -15.94 -0.95 -4.41
CA GLY A 162 -17.34 -1.36 -4.60
C GLY A 162 -17.70 -2.66 -3.89
N ILE A 163 -18.97 -2.73 -3.46
CA ILE A 163 -19.58 -3.88 -2.78
C ILE A 163 -19.40 -5.20 -3.55
N PRO A 164 -19.50 -5.28 -4.89
CA PRO A 164 -19.34 -6.55 -5.59
C PRO A 164 -17.94 -7.19 -5.44
N ALA A 165 -16.87 -6.38 -5.37
CA ALA A 165 -15.52 -6.90 -5.12
C ALA A 165 -15.39 -7.42 -3.68
N ALA A 166 -15.92 -6.66 -2.71
CA ALA A 166 -15.94 -7.08 -1.31
C ALA A 166 -16.80 -8.32 -1.06
N ASN A 167 -17.91 -8.51 -1.78
CA ASN A 167 -18.75 -9.71 -1.68
C ASN A 167 -17.97 -10.97 -2.08
N ALA A 168 -17.24 -10.93 -3.20
CA ALA A 168 -16.41 -12.04 -3.64
C ALA A 168 -15.30 -12.34 -2.62
N ALA A 169 -14.63 -11.30 -2.14
CA ALA A 169 -13.61 -11.43 -1.10
C ALA A 169 -14.17 -11.99 0.22
N MET A 170 -15.36 -11.59 0.63
CA MET A 170 -16.01 -12.08 1.85
C MET A 170 -16.40 -13.56 1.76
N ALA A 171 -16.75 -14.04 0.56
CA ALA A 171 -16.96 -15.48 0.34
C ALA A 171 -15.66 -16.26 0.60
N VAL A 172 -14.54 -15.82 0.03
CA VAL A 172 -13.22 -16.41 0.28
C VAL A 172 -12.84 -16.33 1.77
N ALA A 173 -13.09 -15.20 2.42
CA ALA A 173 -12.79 -15.02 3.84
C ALA A 173 -13.59 -15.98 4.73
N LYS A 174 -14.88 -16.20 4.45
CA LYS A 174 -15.68 -17.19 5.18
C LYS A 174 -15.10 -18.59 5.08
N ASP A 175 -14.61 -18.99 3.92
CA ASP A 175 -14.01 -20.32 3.73
C ASP A 175 -12.68 -20.45 4.47
N VAL A 176 -11.89 -19.39 4.53
CA VAL A 176 -10.59 -19.39 5.23
C VAL A 176 -10.74 -19.31 6.75
N LEU A 177 -11.66 -18.48 7.26
CA LEU A 177 -11.79 -18.16 8.70
C LEU A 177 -12.69 -19.12 9.49
N ARG A 178 -13.35 -20.07 8.82
CA ARG A 178 -14.19 -21.08 9.45
C ARG A 178 -13.42 -22.25 10.08
N ASN A 179 -12.11 -22.34 9.80
CA ASN A 179 -11.25 -23.43 10.24
C ASN A 179 -10.35 -23.00 11.40
#